data_AF-A0A8H3HPE1-F1
#
_entry.id   AF-A0A8H3HPE1-F1
#
_cell.length_a   1.000
_cell.length_b   1.000
_cell.length_c   1.000
_cell.angle_alpha   90.00
_cell.angle_beta   90.00
_cell.angle_gamma   90.00
#
_symmetry.space_group_name_H-M   'P 1'
#
loop_
_entity.id
_entity.type
_entity.pdbx_description
1 polymer ?
#
loop_
_entity_poly.entity_id
_entity_poly.type
_entity_poly.pdbx_seq_one_letter_code
_entity_poly.pdbx_strand_id
1 'polypeptide(L)'
;MHRSCQLSLCLLADLRAVPIYKGAPHPQFTRACIHVVQHAPGLASFSWATAGLYEGLLVNILRILAPGNGTTSRIRAGTTRQKASMLDEDHDQPNTNSKLLRLSLTEDGLSSQDAHILQRLGPVEHMALHKPSVGATRALVEWITSAADSALTHLTISNNYHLDAPLLGRILANTPKLKSLSITNCLRIEPCSLFSIISETGFELESLAFTLPRDAEYDTLSATFPSLPTLRHLSVLIEPPNEPEPDRRTHAPTDPLAQRLFRYLFEAIRNVKLYSLTLRLASHRTLTPKRLNTLIITHGRTLRRLNLFKLAVSAHGIADILRHVSNLEQLSLELGGALDDLDLIIEALPAAQHLYTLIDTSPTVSVTHRRPTTTTTKSRVLTRAQATQLLEAGPVLGNVVSQQRNWAKEFVWTAGRFQLGVSMRKVRTI
;
A
#
# COMPACT_ATOMS: atom_id res chain seq x y z
N MET A 1 32.13 -5.48 -38.04
CA MET A 1 30.98 -4.63 -37.65
C MET A 1 30.46 -5.09 -36.29
N HIS A 2 30.93 -4.43 -35.23
CA HIS A 2 30.45 -4.63 -33.86
C HIS A 2 29.01 -4.14 -33.74
N ARG A 3 28.07 -5.03 -33.38
CA ARG A 3 26.78 -4.61 -32.81
C ARG A 3 26.88 -4.73 -31.30
N SER A 4 27.27 -3.62 -30.68
CA SER A 4 27.12 -3.39 -29.25
C SER A 4 25.61 -3.28 -28.96
N CYS A 5 24.98 -4.39 -28.59
CA CYS A 5 23.65 -4.33 -27.98
C CYS A 5 23.82 -3.69 -26.59
N GLN A 6 23.54 -2.40 -26.47
CA GLN A 6 23.27 -1.75 -25.19
C GLN A 6 22.06 -2.45 -24.55
N LEU A 7 22.34 -3.37 -23.63
CA LEU A 7 21.36 -3.91 -22.70
C LEU A 7 20.77 -2.73 -21.92
N SER A 8 19.47 -2.55 -22.12
CA SER A 8 18.66 -1.48 -21.58
C SER A 8 18.78 -1.42 -20.06
N LEU A 9 18.86 -0.20 -19.50
CA LEU A 9 18.95 0.05 -18.05
C LEU A 9 17.83 -0.68 -17.28
N CYS A 10 18.14 -1.79 -16.63
CA CYS A 10 17.26 -2.42 -15.64
C CYS A 10 17.25 -1.55 -14.37
N LEU A 11 16.36 -0.56 -14.30
CA LEU A 11 16.19 0.32 -13.13
C LEU A 11 15.46 -0.37 -11.97
N LEU A 12 14.68 -1.43 -12.25
CA LEU A 12 13.82 -2.11 -11.28
C LEU A 12 13.84 -3.63 -11.45
N ALA A 13 13.97 -4.35 -10.34
CA ALA A 13 13.81 -5.79 -10.25
C ALA A 13 12.75 -6.13 -9.18
N ASP A 14 11.72 -6.88 -9.57
CA ASP A 14 10.60 -7.28 -8.71
C ASP A 14 10.42 -8.81 -8.81
N LEU A 15 10.69 -9.51 -7.71
CA LEU A 15 10.62 -10.96 -7.61
C LEU A 15 9.44 -11.37 -6.73
N ARG A 16 8.34 -11.78 -7.36
CA ARG A 16 7.10 -12.23 -6.70
C ARG A 16 6.89 -13.74 -6.69
N ALA A 17 7.61 -14.46 -7.55
CA ALA A 17 7.50 -15.90 -7.68
C ALA A 17 8.84 -16.49 -8.08
N VAL A 18 9.14 -17.66 -7.52
CA VAL A 18 10.35 -18.43 -7.84
C VAL A 18 9.89 -19.81 -8.34
N PRO A 19 10.19 -20.18 -9.59
CA PRO A 19 9.85 -21.50 -10.10
C PRO A 19 10.58 -22.58 -9.30
N ILE A 20 9.87 -23.65 -8.97
CA ILE A 20 10.35 -24.72 -8.10
C ILE A 20 10.57 -25.98 -8.94
N TYR A 21 11.68 -26.68 -8.69
CA TYR A 21 11.93 -28.02 -9.18
C TYR A 21 12.38 -28.91 -8.02
N LYS A 22 11.62 -29.98 -7.74
CA LYS A 22 11.89 -30.91 -6.63
C LYS A 22 12.04 -30.22 -5.26
N GLY A 23 11.17 -29.25 -4.96
CA GLY A 23 11.16 -28.55 -3.67
C GLY A 23 12.21 -27.45 -3.50
N ALA A 24 13.06 -27.20 -4.49
CA ALA A 24 14.06 -26.13 -4.49
C ALA A 24 13.86 -25.16 -5.66
N PRO A 25 14.39 -23.91 -5.57
CA PRO A 25 14.43 -23.00 -6.71
C PRO A 25 15.02 -23.66 -7.96
N HIS A 26 14.39 -23.46 -9.11
CA HIS A 26 14.88 -23.99 -10.37
C HIS A 26 16.31 -23.48 -10.65
N PRO A 27 17.32 -24.34 -10.82
CA PRO A 27 18.72 -23.90 -10.90
C PRO A 27 19.02 -22.90 -12.03
N GLN A 28 18.37 -23.07 -13.19
CA GLN A 28 18.53 -22.12 -14.31
C GLN A 28 17.92 -20.75 -13.98
N PHE A 29 16.80 -20.72 -13.25
CA PHE A 29 16.18 -19.47 -12.82
C PHE A 29 17.09 -18.74 -11.83
N THR A 30 17.60 -19.46 -10.82
CA THR A 30 18.56 -18.92 -9.86
C THR A 30 19.77 -18.29 -10.55
N ARG A 31 20.38 -19.01 -11.51
CA ARG A 31 21.52 -18.49 -12.28
C ARG A 31 21.15 -17.25 -13.10
N ALA A 32 20.01 -17.29 -13.79
CA ALA A 32 19.54 -16.15 -14.58
C ALA A 32 19.27 -14.92 -13.70
N CYS A 33 18.62 -15.09 -12.55
CA CYS A 33 18.38 -14.00 -11.60
C CYS A 33 19.68 -13.39 -11.07
N ILE A 34 20.63 -14.22 -10.62
CA ILE A 34 21.94 -13.77 -10.16
C ILE A 34 22.66 -13.01 -11.28
N HIS A 35 22.69 -13.59 -12.49
CA HIS A 35 23.33 -12.97 -13.65
C HIS A 35 22.73 -11.60 -13.98
N VAL A 36 21.39 -11.49 -13.99
CA VAL A 36 20.70 -10.21 -14.24
C VAL A 36 21.06 -9.17 -13.19
N VAL A 37 21.06 -9.52 -11.91
CA VAL A 37 21.39 -8.57 -10.83
C VAL A 37 22.86 -8.15 -10.89
N GLN A 38 23.78 -9.08 -11.20
CA GLN A 38 25.21 -8.78 -11.35
C GLN A 38 25.51 -7.84 -12.51
N HIS A 39 24.77 -7.97 -13.62
CA HIS A 39 25.02 -7.23 -14.86
C HIS A 39 24.02 -6.09 -15.10
N ALA A 40 23.31 -5.63 -14.07
CA ALA A 40 22.39 -4.50 -14.13
C ALA A 40 23.04 -3.23 -13.51
N PRO A 41 23.96 -2.55 -14.22
CA PRO A 41 24.50 -1.28 -13.73
C PRO A 41 23.37 -0.26 -13.62
N GLY A 42 23.15 0.28 -12.40
CA GLY A 42 22.09 1.26 -12.16
C GLY A 42 20.75 0.69 -11.68
N LEU A 43 20.73 -0.55 -11.17
CA LEU A 43 19.55 -1.05 -10.46
C LEU A 43 19.23 -0.15 -9.25
N ALA A 44 18.16 0.63 -9.36
CA ALA A 44 17.75 1.62 -8.37
C ALA A 44 16.69 1.08 -7.41
N SER A 45 15.91 0.07 -7.82
CA SER A 45 14.83 -0.50 -7.03
C SER A 45 14.85 -2.02 -7.03
N PHE A 46 14.75 -2.62 -5.85
CA PHE A 46 14.65 -4.07 -5.66
C PHE A 46 13.45 -4.41 -4.76
N SER A 47 12.61 -5.35 -5.21
CA SER A 47 11.49 -5.87 -4.44
C SER A 47 11.51 -7.40 -4.38
N TRP A 48 11.30 -7.92 -3.19
CA TRP A 48 11.21 -9.34 -2.88
C TRP A 48 9.89 -9.66 -2.18
N ALA A 49 9.06 -10.48 -2.81
CA ALA A 49 7.74 -10.84 -2.33
C ALA A 49 7.43 -12.33 -2.54
N THR A 50 8.28 -13.21 -2.01
CA THR A 50 8.15 -14.67 -2.14
C THR A 50 7.58 -15.36 -0.89
N ALA A 51 7.06 -14.59 0.07
CA ALA A 51 6.43 -15.09 1.30
C ALA A 51 7.35 -15.99 2.16
N GLY A 52 8.55 -15.52 2.51
CA GLY A 52 9.48 -16.28 3.37
C GLY A 52 10.23 -17.39 2.67
N LEU A 53 9.93 -17.68 1.41
CA LEU A 53 10.54 -18.79 0.70
C LEU A 53 11.87 -18.37 0.06
N TYR A 54 12.83 -19.29 0.10
CA TYR A 54 14.11 -19.21 -0.62
C TYR A 54 15.08 -18.13 -0.10
N GLU A 55 15.20 -18.02 1.23
CA GLU A 55 16.15 -17.14 1.93
C GLU A 55 17.55 -17.17 1.29
N GLY A 56 18.10 -18.35 0.99
CA GLY A 56 19.42 -18.47 0.37
C GLY A 56 19.58 -17.75 -0.97
N LEU A 57 18.51 -17.68 -1.79
CA LEU A 57 18.52 -16.90 -3.03
C LEU A 57 18.48 -15.39 -2.74
N LEU A 58 17.61 -14.96 -1.83
CA LEU A 58 17.53 -13.56 -1.40
C LEU A 58 18.89 -13.08 -0.87
N VAL A 59 19.50 -13.84 0.03
CA VAL A 59 20.82 -13.53 0.61
C VAL A 59 21.88 -13.37 -0.48
N ASN A 60 21.93 -14.27 -1.47
CA ASN A 60 22.87 -14.15 -2.58
C ASN A 60 22.63 -12.88 -3.40
N ILE A 61 21.38 -12.54 -3.69
CA ILE A 61 21.01 -11.31 -4.39
C ILE A 61 21.44 -10.09 -3.58
N LEU A 62 21.12 -10.04 -2.29
CA LEU A 62 21.49 -8.92 -1.40
C LEU A 62 23.02 -8.75 -1.32
N ARG A 63 23.80 -9.83 -1.29
CA ARG A 63 25.28 -9.75 -1.32
C ARG A 63 25.80 -9.11 -2.60
N ILE A 64 25.16 -9.35 -3.74
CA ILE A 64 25.51 -8.72 -5.02
C ILE A 64 25.14 -7.24 -5.00
N LEU A 65 24.01 -6.88 -4.37
CA LEU A 65 23.53 -5.50 -4.24
C LEU A 65 24.28 -4.68 -3.18
N ALA A 66 24.95 -5.35 -2.25
CA ALA A 66 25.72 -4.76 -1.16
C ALA A 66 27.20 -5.20 -1.24
N PRO A 67 27.92 -4.95 -2.35
CA PRO A 67 29.30 -5.39 -2.50
C PRO A 67 30.14 -4.78 -1.37
N GLY A 68 30.83 -5.64 -0.63
CA GLY A 68 31.61 -5.24 0.53
C GLY A 68 33.00 -4.87 0.07
N ASN A 69 33.66 -3.98 0.81
CA ASN A 69 35.09 -3.80 0.67
C ASN A 69 35.80 -5.12 1.00
N GLY A 70 36.21 -5.88 -0.02
CA GLY A 70 37.36 -6.79 0.08
C GLY A 70 37.15 -8.25 0.48
N THR A 71 35.96 -8.85 0.38
CA THR A 71 35.88 -10.33 0.41
C THR A 71 34.95 -10.87 -0.67
N THR A 72 35.55 -11.52 -1.67
CA THR A 72 34.91 -12.49 -2.56
C THR A 72 34.35 -13.63 -1.72
N SER A 73 33.17 -13.41 -1.15
CA SER A 73 32.42 -14.45 -0.47
C SER A 73 31.98 -15.46 -1.53
N ARG A 74 32.66 -16.62 -1.57
CA ARG A 74 32.24 -17.78 -2.36
C ARG A 74 30.73 -17.95 -2.21
N ILE A 75 30.02 -17.78 -3.33
CA ILE A 75 28.59 -18.03 -3.45
C ILE A 75 28.33 -19.42 -2.87
N ARG A 76 27.74 -19.47 -1.67
CA ARG A 76 27.39 -20.73 -1.02
C ARG A 76 26.13 -21.23 -1.70
N ALA A 77 26.30 -21.79 -2.90
CA ALA A 77 25.32 -22.68 -3.49
C ALA A 77 25.17 -23.85 -2.52
N GLY A 78 24.05 -23.91 -1.80
CA GLY A 78 23.66 -25.10 -1.07
C GLY A 78 23.45 -26.22 -2.08
N THR A 79 24.48 -27.00 -2.35
CA THR A 79 24.39 -28.28 -3.04
C THR A 79 25.00 -29.34 -2.15
N THR A 80 24.17 -30.30 -1.78
CA THR A 80 24.61 -31.65 -1.41
C THR A 80 25.74 -32.08 -2.33
N ARG A 81 26.83 -32.55 -1.72
CA ARG A 81 28.07 -33.02 -2.37
C ARG A 81 27.75 -33.98 -3.51
N GLN A 82 27.82 -33.49 -4.75
CA GLN A 82 28.33 -34.21 -5.92
C GLN A 82 28.30 -33.28 -7.13
N LYS A 83 29.45 -33.15 -7.82
CA LYS A 83 29.73 -32.32 -9.01
C LYS A 83 30.04 -30.84 -8.75
N ALA A 84 31.11 -30.61 -7.98
CA ALA A 84 31.90 -29.38 -8.06
C ALA A 84 33.19 -29.69 -8.83
N SER A 85 33.18 -29.57 -10.16
CA SER A 85 34.40 -29.69 -10.99
C SER A 85 34.28 -29.00 -12.37
N MET A 86 33.55 -27.88 -12.46
CA MET A 86 33.47 -27.07 -13.70
C MET A 86 33.12 -25.59 -13.40
N LEU A 87 33.75 -24.99 -12.39
CA LEU A 87 33.56 -23.57 -12.05
C LEU A 87 34.91 -22.87 -11.84
N ASP A 88 35.89 -23.17 -12.70
CA ASP A 88 37.08 -22.34 -12.89
C ASP A 88 37.02 -21.78 -14.31
N GLU A 89 36.32 -20.67 -14.50
CA GLU A 89 36.68 -19.68 -15.52
C GLU A 89 36.37 -18.28 -14.96
N ASP A 90 37.40 -17.43 -15.03
CA ASP A 90 37.52 -16.07 -14.51
C ASP A 90 36.32 -15.15 -14.80
N HIS A 91 35.64 -14.66 -13.76
CA HIS A 91 34.80 -13.45 -13.84
C HIS A 91 34.81 -12.66 -12.52
N ASP A 92 36.01 -12.23 -12.11
CA ASP A 92 36.21 -11.20 -11.07
C ASP A 92 36.02 -9.79 -11.68
N GLN A 93 34.80 -9.44 -12.09
CA GLN A 93 34.44 -8.03 -12.26
C GLN A 93 33.79 -7.52 -10.97
N PRO A 94 34.41 -6.57 -10.24
CA PRO A 94 33.78 -5.96 -9.09
C PRO A 94 32.53 -5.21 -9.56
N ASN A 95 31.37 -5.59 -9.02
CA ASN A 95 30.11 -4.91 -9.31
C ASN A 95 30.20 -3.49 -8.72
N THR A 96 30.51 -2.50 -9.54
CA THR A 96 30.78 -1.12 -9.12
C THR A 96 29.54 -0.24 -9.01
N ASN A 97 28.31 -0.78 -9.15
CA ASN A 97 27.17 0.09 -9.52
C ASN A 97 25.79 -0.25 -8.92
N SER A 98 25.68 -0.60 -7.65
CA SER A 98 24.37 -0.60 -6.96
C SER A 98 24.20 0.61 -6.04
N LYS A 99 23.83 1.76 -6.63
CA LYS A 99 23.18 2.87 -5.89
C LYS A 99 21.71 2.50 -5.63
N LEU A 100 21.46 1.44 -4.86
CA LEU A 100 20.10 1.01 -4.58
C LEU A 100 19.41 2.11 -3.77
N LEU A 101 18.37 2.72 -4.35
CA LEU A 101 17.59 3.79 -3.72
C LEU A 101 16.31 3.25 -3.06
N ARG A 102 15.79 2.13 -3.55
CA ARG A 102 14.53 1.54 -3.07
C ARG A 102 14.69 0.07 -2.76
N LEU A 103 14.33 -0.30 -1.54
CA LEU A 103 14.30 -1.69 -1.08
C LEU A 103 12.91 -2.02 -0.54
N SER A 104 12.32 -3.11 -1.06
CA SER A 104 11.09 -3.67 -0.51
C SER A 104 11.25 -5.15 -0.24
N LEU A 105 11.05 -5.57 1.03
CA LEU A 105 11.14 -6.96 1.45
C LEU A 105 9.85 -7.38 2.14
N THR A 106 9.29 -8.50 1.72
CA THR A 106 8.07 -9.10 2.28
C THR A 106 8.37 -10.50 2.77
N GLU A 107 8.15 -10.74 4.06
CA GLU A 107 8.50 -11.98 4.75
C GLU A 107 9.92 -12.39 4.35
N ASP A 108 10.93 -11.60 4.69
CA ASP A 108 12.29 -11.76 4.17
C ASP A 108 12.95 -13.08 4.61
N GLY A 109 12.54 -13.62 5.76
CA GLY A 109 13.08 -14.86 6.31
C GLY A 109 14.55 -14.79 6.70
N LEU A 110 15.18 -13.61 6.72
CA LEU A 110 16.61 -13.44 6.95
C LEU A 110 16.98 -13.83 8.38
N SER A 111 17.96 -14.70 8.52
CA SER A 111 18.64 -14.96 9.78
C SER A 111 19.32 -13.69 10.33
N SER A 112 19.56 -13.63 11.64
CA SER A 112 20.32 -12.53 12.24
C SER A 112 21.74 -12.40 11.67
N GLN A 113 22.33 -13.50 11.20
CA GLN A 113 23.68 -13.50 10.61
C GLN A 113 23.67 -12.88 9.21
N ASP A 114 22.67 -13.19 8.40
CA ASP A 114 22.56 -12.69 7.03
C ASP A 114 21.98 -11.27 6.96
N ALA A 115 21.16 -10.87 7.94
CA ALA A 115 20.56 -9.54 7.98
C ALA A 115 21.60 -8.40 8.02
N HIS A 116 22.83 -8.65 8.49
CA HIS A 116 23.91 -7.67 8.51
C HIS A 116 24.31 -7.19 7.09
N ILE A 117 23.92 -7.92 6.05
CA ILE A 117 24.09 -7.48 4.65
C ILE A 117 23.31 -6.18 4.38
N LEU A 118 22.18 -5.95 5.07
CA LEU A 118 21.36 -4.75 4.90
C LEU A 118 22.13 -3.47 5.27
N GLN A 119 23.05 -3.53 6.22
CA GLN A 119 23.87 -2.39 6.62
C GLN A 119 24.83 -1.92 5.53
N ARG A 120 25.15 -2.81 4.58
CA ARG A 120 26.05 -2.54 3.46
C ARG A 120 25.32 -2.05 2.21
N LEU A 121 23.99 -1.95 2.27
CA LEU A 121 23.24 -1.37 1.17
C LEU A 121 23.58 0.13 1.08
N GLY A 122 23.52 0.66 -0.15
CA GLY A 122 23.82 2.05 -0.45
C GLY A 122 22.85 3.04 0.24
N PRO A 123 22.81 4.31 -0.20
CA PRO A 123 21.94 5.33 0.39
C PRO A 123 20.46 5.08 0.04
N VAL A 124 19.84 4.08 0.66
CA VAL A 124 18.46 3.71 0.43
C VAL A 124 17.55 4.84 0.92
N GLU A 125 16.85 5.47 -0.02
CA GLU A 125 15.90 6.55 0.23
C GLU A 125 14.51 6.02 0.59
N HIS A 126 14.12 4.86 0.05
CA HIS A 126 12.84 4.23 0.29
C HIS A 126 13.01 2.80 0.80
N MET A 127 12.52 2.54 2.01
CA MET A 127 12.53 1.21 2.59
C MET A 127 11.12 0.76 2.96
N ALA A 128 10.74 -0.42 2.49
CA ALA A 128 9.47 -1.07 2.81
C ALA A 128 9.70 -2.50 3.31
N LEU A 129 9.39 -2.73 4.58
CA LEU A 129 9.52 -4.03 5.24
C LEU A 129 8.13 -4.53 5.65
N HIS A 130 7.72 -5.67 5.12
CA HIS A 130 6.46 -6.32 5.48
C HIS A 130 6.72 -7.65 6.15
N LYS A 131 6.22 -7.83 7.37
CA LYS A 131 6.53 -8.98 8.25
C LYS A 131 8.05 -9.26 8.32
N PRO A 132 8.87 -8.25 8.63
CA PRO A 132 10.31 -8.46 8.65
C PRO A 132 10.74 -9.43 9.74
N SER A 133 11.83 -10.16 9.50
CA SER A 133 12.43 -11.01 10.54
C SER A 133 12.99 -10.16 11.71
N VAL A 134 13.24 -10.81 12.85
CA VAL A 134 13.94 -10.19 13.98
C VAL A 134 15.33 -9.70 13.55
N GLY A 135 16.02 -10.50 12.73
CA GLY A 135 17.33 -10.17 12.19
C GLY A 135 17.27 -8.90 11.34
N ALA A 136 16.34 -8.83 10.39
CA ALA A 136 16.14 -7.67 9.53
C ALA A 136 15.78 -6.41 10.33
N THR A 137 14.94 -6.54 11.37
CA THR A 137 14.56 -5.41 12.24
C THR A 137 15.76 -4.87 13.02
N ARG A 138 16.64 -5.72 13.54
CA ARG A 138 17.87 -5.27 14.24
C ARG A 138 18.88 -4.65 13.28
N ALA A 139 19.09 -5.29 12.13
CA ALA A 139 20.00 -4.78 11.12
C ALA A 139 19.54 -3.42 10.58
N LEU A 140 18.23 -3.18 10.46
CA LEU A 140 17.67 -1.86 10.13
C LEU A 140 18.10 -0.80 11.15
N VAL A 141 17.96 -1.10 12.44
CA VAL A 141 18.29 -0.17 13.52
C VAL A 141 19.79 0.14 13.52
N GLU A 142 20.62 -0.89 13.40
CA GLU A 142 22.08 -0.74 13.32
C GLU A 142 22.48 0.06 12.07
N TRP A 143 21.89 -0.24 10.92
CA TRP A 143 22.13 0.49 9.67
C TRP A 143 21.79 1.98 9.82
N ILE A 144 20.59 2.29 10.30
CA ILE A 144 20.14 3.69 10.45
C ILE A 144 20.96 4.44 11.50
N THR A 145 21.31 3.79 12.62
CA THR A 145 22.06 4.44 13.71
C THR A 145 23.56 4.56 13.41
N SER A 146 24.11 3.70 12.56
CA SER A 146 25.51 3.79 12.12
C SER A 146 25.73 4.84 11.04
N ALA A 147 24.70 5.17 10.27
CA ALA A 147 24.75 6.18 9.22
C ALA A 147 24.58 7.58 9.82
N ALA A 148 25.66 8.34 9.90
CA ALA A 148 25.65 9.72 10.42
C ALA A 148 24.70 10.68 9.66
N ASP A 149 24.36 10.37 8.40
CA ASP A 149 23.38 11.11 7.60
C ASP A 149 22.54 10.13 6.76
N SER A 150 21.48 9.59 7.36
CA SER A 150 20.56 8.69 6.66
C SER A 150 19.86 9.40 5.49
N ALA A 151 19.95 8.82 4.29
CA ALA A 151 19.26 9.29 3.09
C ALA A 151 17.76 8.92 3.09
N LEU A 152 17.27 8.23 4.13
CA LEU A 152 15.93 7.67 4.17
C LEU A 152 14.86 8.78 4.20
N THR A 153 14.04 8.82 3.15
CA THR A 153 12.91 9.75 3.02
C THR A 153 11.57 9.05 3.20
N HIS A 154 11.50 7.74 2.94
CA HIS A 154 10.29 6.94 3.07
C HIS A 154 10.56 5.64 3.83
N LEU A 155 9.84 5.45 4.95
CA LEU A 155 9.91 4.24 5.76
C LEU A 155 8.52 3.62 5.87
N THR A 156 8.40 2.37 5.45
CA THR A 156 7.22 1.54 5.66
C THR A 156 7.62 0.29 6.44
N ILE A 157 7.03 0.12 7.62
CA ILE A 157 7.12 -1.12 8.39
C ILE A 157 5.70 -1.61 8.64
N SER A 158 5.43 -2.86 8.26
CA SER A 158 4.12 -3.46 8.44
C SER A 158 4.19 -4.86 9.02
N ASN A 159 3.22 -5.23 9.85
CA ASN A 159 3.13 -6.55 10.49
C ASN A 159 4.41 -6.96 11.24
N ASN A 160 5.07 -6.01 11.91
CA ASN A 160 6.24 -6.30 12.71
C ASN A 160 5.82 -6.53 14.18
N TYR A 161 5.99 -7.76 14.65
CA TYR A 161 5.62 -8.16 16.01
C TYR A 161 6.69 -7.83 17.07
N HIS A 162 7.86 -7.37 16.65
CA HIS A 162 9.02 -7.09 17.49
C HIS A 162 9.36 -5.61 17.61
N LEU A 163 8.82 -4.77 16.72
CA LEU A 163 9.00 -3.32 16.75
C LEU A 163 8.16 -2.73 17.88
N ASP A 164 8.83 -2.12 18.86
CA ASP A 164 8.22 -1.37 19.96
C ASP A 164 8.48 0.14 19.84
N ALA A 165 7.85 0.93 20.71
CA ALA A 165 7.98 2.39 20.69
C ALA A 165 9.42 2.89 20.90
N PRO A 166 10.20 2.39 21.88
CA PRO A 166 11.60 2.82 22.06
C PRO A 166 12.48 2.54 20.83
N LEU A 167 12.31 1.38 20.19
CA LEU A 167 13.07 1.05 19.00
C LEU A 167 12.68 1.93 17.81
N LEU A 168 11.39 2.19 17.63
CA LEU A 168 10.93 3.14 16.62
C LEU A 168 11.46 4.55 16.88
N GLY A 169 11.47 5.02 18.14
CA GLY A 169 12.03 6.31 18.52
C GLY A 169 13.50 6.44 18.13
N ARG A 170 14.31 5.40 18.36
CA ARG A 170 15.71 5.36 17.93
C ARG A 170 15.86 5.40 16.41
N ILE A 171 15.03 4.67 15.68
CA ILE A 171 15.03 4.70 14.21
C ILE A 171 14.72 6.12 13.73
N LEU A 172 13.64 6.71 14.23
CA LEU A 172 13.16 8.01 13.75
C LEU A 172 14.13 9.15 14.12
N ALA A 173 14.71 9.15 15.31
CA ALA A 173 15.71 10.15 15.72
C ALA A 173 16.94 10.21 14.78
N ASN A 174 17.23 9.14 14.04
CA ASN A 174 18.34 9.04 13.10
C ASN A 174 17.89 9.13 11.62
N THR A 175 16.67 9.58 11.37
CA THR A 175 16.13 9.77 10.00
C THR A 175 15.55 11.18 9.82
N PRO A 176 16.38 12.25 9.89
CA PRO A 176 15.88 13.63 9.87
C PRO A 176 15.23 14.05 8.55
N LYS A 177 15.55 13.37 7.43
CA LYS A 177 15.02 13.66 6.09
C LYS A 177 13.69 12.93 5.79
N LEU A 178 13.09 12.27 6.77
CA LEU A 178 11.91 11.45 6.57
C LEU A 178 10.69 12.32 6.22
N LYS A 179 10.08 12.03 5.07
CA LYS A 179 8.87 12.69 4.56
C LYS A 179 7.64 11.79 4.59
N SER A 180 7.83 10.48 4.55
CA SER A 180 6.74 9.50 4.58
C SER A 180 7.01 8.41 5.61
N LEU A 181 6.08 8.26 6.54
CA LEU A 181 6.13 7.24 7.58
C LEU A 181 4.86 6.37 7.52
N SER A 182 5.04 5.05 7.41
CA SER A 182 3.96 4.08 7.45
C SER A 182 4.25 2.97 8.44
N ILE A 183 3.57 2.98 9.59
CA ILE A 183 3.68 1.98 10.66
C ILE A 183 2.34 1.28 10.82
N THR A 184 2.16 0.13 10.18
CA THR A 184 0.84 -0.55 10.14
C THR A 184 0.88 -1.96 10.70
N ASN A 185 -0.16 -2.36 11.42
CA ASN A 185 -0.25 -3.64 12.11
C ASN A 185 1.00 -4.00 12.96
N CYS A 186 1.59 -3.01 13.62
CA CYS A 186 2.70 -3.20 14.56
C CYS A 186 2.13 -3.14 15.97
N LEU A 187 1.67 -4.29 16.48
CA LEU A 187 0.78 -4.39 17.66
C LEU A 187 1.38 -3.86 18.98
N ARG A 188 2.69 -3.65 19.05
CA ARG A 188 3.38 -3.10 20.23
C ARG A 188 3.56 -1.58 20.20
N ILE A 189 3.01 -0.93 19.18
CA ILE A 189 3.07 0.53 19.02
C ILE A 189 1.65 1.06 19.13
N GLU A 190 1.38 1.73 20.24
CA GLU A 190 0.15 2.46 20.42
C GLU A 190 0.18 3.78 19.62
N PRO A 191 -0.98 4.26 19.12
CA PRO A 191 -1.05 5.54 18.40
C PRO A 191 -0.48 6.72 19.20
N CYS A 192 -0.77 6.81 20.50
CA CYS A 192 -0.26 7.88 21.35
C CYS A 192 1.27 7.87 21.44
N SER A 193 1.89 6.70 21.59
CA SER A 193 3.35 6.57 21.58
C SER A 193 3.94 6.95 20.23
N LEU A 194 3.34 6.48 19.12
CA LEU A 194 3.76 6.86 17.77
C LEU A 194 3.72 8.38 17.59
N PHE A 195 2.66 9.03 18.03
CA PHE A 195 2.47 10.48 17.91
C PHE A 195 3.41 11.29 18.80
N SER A 196 3.72 10.81 20.01
CA SER A 196 4.76 11.41 20.86
C SER A 196 6.11 11.40 20.16
N ILE A 197 6.51 10.24 19.64
CA ILE A 197 7.78 10.08 18.91
C ILE A 197 7.81 11.03 17.70
N ILE A 198 6.75 11.08 16.89
CA ILE A 198 6.69 11.99 15.74
C ILE A 198 6.84 13.46 16.19
N SER A 199 6.14 13.85 17.26
CA SER A 199 6.19 15.22 17.80
C SER A 199 7.59 15.58 18.30
N GLU A 200 8.28 14.65 18.97
CA GLU A 200 9.65 14.83 19.48
C GLU A 200 10.67 14.97 18.35
N THR A 201 10.47 14.27 17.23
CA THR A 201 11.38 14.34 16.08
C THR A 201 11.24 15.61 15.23
N GLY A 202 10.12 16.33 15.32
CA GLY A 202 9.91 17.59 14.60
C GLY A 202 9.86 17.45 13.06
N PHE A 203 9.47 16.29 12.53
CA PHE A 203 9.48 16.04 11.09
C PHE A 203 8.48 16.89 10.29
N GLU A 204 8.88 17.27 9.07
CA GLU A 204 8.00 17.80 8.03
C GLU A 204 7.36 16.67 7.20
N LEU A 205 6.59 15.80 7.86
CA LEU A 205 5.95 14.67 7.17
C LEU A 205 4.93 15.16 6.13
N GLU A 206 5.01 14.61 4.92
CA GLU A 206 4.05 14.79 3.83
C GLU A 206 3.03 13.64 3.78
N SER A 207 3.41 12.45 4.28
CA SER A 207 2.59 11.24 4.28
C SER A 207 2.71 10.46 5.60
N LEU A 208 1.56 10.10 6.17
CA LEU A 208 1.48 9.32 7.40
C LEU A 208 0.48 8.17 7.22
N ALA A 209 0.91 6.96 7.59
CA ALA A 209 0.02 5.83 7.71
C ALA A 209 0.23 5.10 9.05
N PHE A 210 -0.88 4.79 9.73
CA PHE A 210 -0.84 4.09 11.00
C PHE A 210 -2.05 3.18 11.22
N THR A 211 -1.98 2.36 12.27
CA THR A 211 -3.08 1.48 12.70
C THR A 211 -3.72 2.02 13.97
N LEU A 212 -5.04 2.07 13.99
CA LEU A 212 -5.86 2.23 15.18
C LEU A 212 -6.33 0.84 15.62
N PRO A 213 -5.70 0.24 16.65
CA PRO A 213 -6.08 -1.08 17.12
C PRO A 213 -7.46 -1.02 17.81
N ARG A 214 -8.05 -2.21 17.97
CA ARG A 214 -9.37 -2.40 18.56
C ARG A 214 -9.53 -1.82 19.97
N ASP A 215 -8.49 -1.96 20.77
CA ASP A 215 -8.54 -1.65 22.20
C ASP A 215 -7.87 -0.30 22.51
N ALA A 216 -7.66 0.55 21.49
CA ALA A 216 -7.07 1.88 21.70
C ALA A 216 -8.04 2.85 22.40
N GLU A 217 -7.49 3.69 23.25
CA GLU A 217 -8.21 4.81 23.87
C GLU A 217 -8.44 5.94 22.86
N TYR A 218 -9.49 5.83 22.05
CA TYR A 218 -9.77 6.77 20.96
C TYR A 218 -10.04 8.21 21.43
N ASP A 219 -10.42 8.40 22.69
CA ASP A 219 -10.79 9.72 23.23
C ASP A 219 -9.60 10.68 23.33
N THR A 220 -8.40 10.14 23.47
CA THR A 220 -7.16 10.93 23.55
C THR A 220 -6.58 11.24 22.18
N LEU A 221 -7.09 10.61 21.11
CA LEU A 221 -6.53 10.72 19.76
C LEU A 221 -6.44 12.17 19.28
N SER A 222 -7.47 12.99 19.55
CA SER A 222 -7.45 14.40 19.15
C SER A 222 -6.48 15.26 19.95
N ALA A 223 -6.18 14.86 21.19
CA ALA A 223 -5.24 15.58 22.04
C ALA A 223 -3.79 15.17 21.77
N THR A 224 -3.55 13.94 21.32
CA THR A 224 -2.22 13.39 21.09
C THR A 224 -1.76 13.50 19.64
N PHE A 225 -2.66 13.76 18.68
CA PHE A 225 -2.29 13.84 17.27
C PHE A 225 -1.23 14.94 17.03
N PRO A 226 -0.13 14.63 16.32
CA PRO A 226 0.98 15.56 16.16
C PRO A 226 0.59 16.73 15.25
N SER A 227 1.15 17.91 15.52
CA SER A 227 1.02 19.05 14.62
C SER A 227 1.86 18.82 13.36
N LEU A 228 1.20 18.49 12.24
CA LEU A 228 1.85 18.16 10.97
C LEU A 228 1.37 19.11 9.85
N PRO A 229 1.93 20.32 9.74
CA PRO A 229 1.45 21.34 8.81
C PRO A 229 1.68 20.97 7.33
N THR A 230 2.68 20.13 7.05
CA THR A 230 3.03 19.66 5.71
C THR A 230 2.28 18.39 5.28
N LEU A 231 1.49 17.78 6.18
CA LEU A 231 0.85 16.50 5.92
C LEU A 231 -0.23 16.63 4.85
N ARG A 232 -0.08 15.86 3.77
CA ARG A 232 -0.99 15.83 2.62
C ARG A 232 -1.69 14.49 2.46
N HIS A 233 -1.04 13.41 2.87
CA HIS A 233 -1.53 12.05 2.69
C HIS A 233 -1.71 11.37 4.03
N LEU A 234 -2.93 10.92 4.31
CA LEU A 234 -3.24 10.18 5.52
C LEU A 234 -3.89 8.85 5.17
N SER A 235 -3.35 7.76 5.73
CA SER A 235 -3.94 6.42 5.62
C SER A 235 -4.07 5.77 7.00
N VAL A 236 -5.30 5.48 7.41
CA VAL A 236 -5.57 4.87 8.70
C VAL A 236 -6.15 3.47 8.50
N LEU A 237 -5.46 2.46 9.01
CA LEU A 237 -6.00 1.11 9.18
C LEU A 237 -6.72 1.06 10.53
N ILE A 238 -8.02 0.79 10.51
CA ILE A 238 -8.89 0.83 11.69
C ILE A 238 -9.35 -0.59 11.99
N GLU A 239 -8.99 -1.10 13.15
CA GLU A 239 -9.60 -2.29 13.73
C GLU A 239 -10.69 -1.81 14.68
N PRO A 240 -11.97 -1.82 14.27
CA PRO A 240 -13.01 -1.28 15.13
C PRO A 240 -13.26 -2.17 16.36
N PRO A 241 -13.81 -1.61 17.45
CA PRO A 241 -14.25 -2.36 18.63
C PRO A 241 -15.19 -3.51 18.26
N ASN A 242 -15.13 -4.59 19.05
CA ASN A 242 -16.04 -5.72 18.93
C ASN A 242 -17.44 -5.29 19.39
N GLU A 243 -18.23 -4.82 18.44
CA GLU A 243 -19.68 -4.75 18.58
C GLU A 243 -20.31 -5.90 17.77
N PRO A 244 -21.43 -6.47 18.26
CA PRO A 244 -22.23 -7.38 17.42
C PRO A 244 -22.53 -6.64 16.10
N GLU A 245 -22.38 -7.33 14.97
CA GLU A 245 -22.81 -6.74 13.70
C GLU A 245 -24.25 -6.27 13.88
N PRO A 246 -24.58 -5.00 13.57
CA PRO A 246 -25.91 -4.48 13.81
C PRO A 246 -26.94 -5.39 13.14
N ASP A 247 -27.97 -5.80 13.89
CA ASP A 247 -29.03 -6.66 13.40
C ASP A 247 -29.79 -5.93 12.27
N ARG A 248 -29.44 -6.29 11.03
CA ARG A 248 -29.85 -5.60 9.79
C ARG A 248 -31.36 -5.60 9.55
N ARG A 249 -32.15 -6.29 10.37
CA ARG A 249 -33.62 -6.31 10.34
C ARG A 249 -34.25 -5.14 11.08
N THR A 250 -33.51 -4.53 11.99
CA THR A 250 -33.94 -3.32 12.68
C THR A 250 -33.28 -2.14 12.00
N HIS A 251 -34.07 -1.13 11.61
CA HIS A 251 -33.58 0.17 11.12
C HIS A 251 -32.87 0.99 12.24
N ALA A 252 -32.24 0.31 13.20
CA ALA A 252 -31.67 0.84 14.43
C ALA A 252 -30.13 0.93 14.32
N PRO A 253 -29.52 1.87 15.06
CA PRO A 253 -28.68 2.88 14.48
C PRO A 253 -27.20 2.48 14.48
N THR A 254 -26.47 3.04 13.53
CA THR A 254 -25.01 3.17 13.47
C THR A 254 -24.25 2.90 14.77
N ASP A 255 -23.36 1.89 14.71
CA ASP A 255 -22.32 1.50 15.69
C ASP A 255 -21.78 2.73 16.47
N PRO A 256 -22.22 2.94 17.72
CA PRO A 256 -21.91 4.16 18.47
C PRO A 256 -20.42 4.29 18.80
N LEU A 257 -19.69 3.18 19.03
CA LEU A 257 -18.26 3.25 19.29
C LEU A 257 -17.46 3.55 18.03
N ALA A 258 -17.82 3.00 16.87
CA ALA A 258 -17.21 3.36 15.59
C ALA A 258 -17.53 4.83 15.22
N GLN A 259 -18.77 5.30 15.47
CA GLN A 259 -19.09 6.72 15.25
C GLN A 259 -18.32 7.65 16.20
N ARG A 260 -18.01 7.18 17.42
CA ARG A 260 -17.14 7.86 18.38
C ARG A 260 -15.71 7.90 17.88
N LEU A 261 -15.17 6.78 17.39
CA LEU A 261 -13.85 6.71 16.76
C LEU A 261 -13.73 7.70 15.60
N PHE A 262 -14.68 7.70 14.66
CA PHE A 262 -14.66 8.64 13.54
C PHE A 262 -14.75 10.10 13.98
N ARG A 263 -15.47 10.39 15.08
CA ARG A 263 -15.50 11.74 15.67
C ARG A 263 -14.09 12.18 16.06
N TYR A 264 -13.40 11.38 16.86
CA TYR A 264 -12.07 11.75 17.36
C TYR A 264 -11.02 11.76 16.25
N LEU A 265 -11.12 10.85 15.28
CA LEU A 265 -10.26 10.86 14.11
C LEU A 265 -10.43 12.15 13.30
N PHE A 266 -11.66 12.54 12.99
CA PHE A 266 -11.93 13.77 12.24
C PHE A 266 -11.62 15.05 13.04
N GLU A 267 -11.73 14.99 14.37
CA GLU A 267 -11.26 16.06 15.24
C GLU A 267 -9.74 16.22 15.19
N ALA A 268 -9.01 15.10 15.33
CA ALA A 268 -7.55 15.05 15.31
C ALA A 268 -6.95 15.66 14.03
N ILE A 269 -7.59 15.40 12.90
CA ILE A 269 -7.08 15.84 11.59
C ILE A 269 -7.69 17.16 11.12
N ARG A 270 -8.52 17.81 11.94
CA ARG A 270 -9.31 19.00 11.54
C ARG A 270 -8.46 20.12 10.93
N ASN A 271 -7.26 20.33 11.47
CA ASN A 271 -6.38 21.42 11.07
C ASN A 271 -5.41 21.05 9.93
N VAL A 272 -5.52 19.83 9.39
CA VAL A 272 -4.63 19.32 8.33
C VAL A 272 -5.26 19.53 6.96
N LYS A 273 -4.48 20.09 6.02
CA LYS A 273 -4.90 20.29 4.63
C LYS A 273 -4.64 19.04 3.78
N LEU A 274 -5.46 18.01 3.99
CA LEU A 274 -5.30 16.72 3.32
C LEU A 274 -5.62 16.79 1.82
N TYR A 275 -4.69 16.26 1.02
CA TYR A 275 -4.87 15.94 -0.41
C TYR A 275 -5.51 14.56 -0.57
N SER A 276 -5.10 13.59 0.25
CA SER A 276 -5.58 12.21 0.17
C SER A 276 -5.93 11.68 1.56
N LEU A 277 -7.11 11.07 1.68
CA LEU A 277 -7.54 10.35 2.86
C LEU A 277 -7.90 8.90 2.50
N THR A 278 -7.29 7.95 3.20
CA THR A 278 -7.63 6.53 3.10
C THR A 278 -8.04 5.99 4.47
N LEU A 279 -9.26 5.48 4.57
CA LEU A 279 -9.76 4.77 5.74
C LEU A 279 -9.97 3.30 5.36
N ARG A 280 -9.25 2.40 6.03
CA ARG A 280 -9.34 0.96 5.80
C ARG A 280 -9.80 0.28 7.06
N LEU A 281 -10.97 -0.35 7.04
CA LEU A 281 -11.47 -1.04 8.22
C LEU A 281 -11.17 -2.55 8.16
N ALA A 282 -10.97 -3.19 9.31
CA ALA A 282 -10.87 -4.64 9.39
C ALA A 282 -12.23 -5.32 9.12
N SER A 283 -13.31 -4.74 9.64
CA SER A 283 -14.70 -5.20 9.46
C SER A 283 -15.59 -4.12 8.86
N HIS A 284 -16.72 -4.53 8.29
CA HIS A 284 -17.66 -3.62 7.63
C HIS A 284 -18.37 -2.71 8.64
N ARG A 285 -18.42 -1.41 8.34
CA ARG A 285 -19.12 -0.40 9.14
C ARG A 285 -19.82 0.62 8.26
N THR A 286 -20.70 1.42 8.85
CA THR A 286 -21.40 2.51 8.16
C THR A 286 -20.90 3.86 8.66
N LEU A 287 -20.71 4.82 7.76
CA LEU A 287 -20.42 6.20 8.12
C LEU A 287 -21.73 7.00 8.17
N THR A 288 -22.05 7.61 9.31
CA THR A 288 -23.26 8.45 9.42
C THR A 288 -23.17 9.68 8.51
N PRO A 289 -24.32 10.19 7.99
CA PRO A 289 -24.36 11.44 7.24
C PRO A 289 -23.74 12.62 8.01
N LYS A 290 -23.96 12.68 9.34
CA LYS A 290 -23.37 13.71 10.20
C LYS A 290 -21.84 13.69 10.15
N ARG A 291 -21.21 12.51 10.28
CA ARG A 291 -19.75 12.37 10.25
C ARG A 291 -19.18 12.62 8.85
N LEU A 292 -19.88 12.15 7.82
CA LEU A 292 -19.49 12.43 6.44
C LEU A 292 -19.52 13.94 6.14
N ASN A 293 -20.57 14.64 6.58
CA ASN A 293 -20.67 16.09 6.38
C ASN A 293 -19.54 16.83 7.13
N THR A 294 -19.16 16.39 8.33
CA THR A 294 -17.96 16.92 9.01
C THR A 294 -16.71 16.75 8.15
N LEU A 295 -16.50 15.58 7.53
CA LEU A 295 -15.37 15.34 6.63
C LEU A 295 -15.40 16.28 5.41
N ILE A 296 -16.56 16.42 4.77
CA ILE A 296 -16.76 17.27 3.59
C ILE A 296 -16.52 18.74 3.93
N ILE A 297 -17.08 19.25 5.03
CA ILE A 297 -16.91 20.65 5.45
C ILE A 297 -15.43 20.95 5.74
N THR A 298 -14.76 20.06 6.46
CA THR A 298 -13.38 20.26 6.89
C THR A 298 -12.39 20.14 5.73
N HIS A 299 -12.55 19.12 4.86
CA HIS A 299 -11.52 18.77 3.87
C HIS A 299 -12.00 18.80 2.42
N GLY A 300 -13.27 19.09 2.13
CA GLY A 300 -13.84 19.02 0.79
C GLY A 300 -13.18 19.94 -0.24
N ARG A 301 -12.55 21.03 0.22
CA ARG A 301 -11.79 21.95 -0.65
C ARG A 301 -10.39 21.43 -1.01
N THR A 302 -9.77 20.64 -0.14
CA THR A 302 -8.38 20.19 -0.30
C THR A 302 -8.27 18.76 -0.82
N LEU A 303 -9.26 17.91 -0.50
CA LEU A 303 -9.26 16.51 -0.89
C LEU A 303 -9.36 16.35 -2.40
N ARG A 304 -8.45 15.53 -2.91
CA ARG A 304 -8.45 15.04 -4.28
C ARG A 304 -8.61 13.53 -4.36
N ARG A 305 -8.27 12.80 -3.29
CA ARG A 305 -8.44 11.34 -3.24
C ARG A 305 -9.10 10.94 -1.94
N LEU A 306 -10.23 10.24 -2.04
CA LEU A 306 -10.95 9.70 -0.90
C LEU A 306 -11.15 8.20 -1.09
N ASN A 307 -10.56 7.41 -0.20
CA ASN A 307 -10.67 5.95 -0.25
C ASN A 307 -11.26 5.41 1.05
N LEU A 308 -12.46 4.84 0.96
CA LEU A 308 -13.23 4.28 2.05
C LEU A 308 -13.38 2.77 1.79
N PHE A 309 -12.61 1.95 2.51
CA PHE A 309 -12.65 0.50 2.36
C PHE A 309 -13.38 -0.14 3.54
N LYS A 310 -14.37 -1.00 3.24
CA LYS A 310 -15.25 -1.61 4.25
C LYS A 310 -16.03 -0.58 5.08
N LEU A 311 -16.31 0.57 4.47
CA LEU A 311 -17.07 1.66 5.06
C LEU A 311 -18.21 2.03 4.11
N ALA A 312 -19.43 1.62 4.47
CA ALA A 312 -20.63 1.93 3.73
C ALA A 312 -21.03 3.40 3.91
N VAL A 313 -21.40 4.02 2.80
CA VAL A 313 -21.95 5.36 2.70
C VAL A 313 -23.27 5.25 1.94
N SER A 314 -24.30 5.98 2.37
CA SER A 314 -25.59 5.99 1.66
C SER A 314 -25.45 6.65 0.28
N ALA A 315 -26.36 6.35 -0.66
CA ALA A 315 -26.37 7.00 -1.97
C ALA A 315 -26.44 8.54 -1.87
N HIS A 316 -27.21 9.06 -0.90
CA HIS A 316 -27.26 10.48 -0.56
C HIS A 316 -25.89 11.01 -0.14
N GLY A 317 -25.17 10.29 0.72
CA GLY A 317 -23.81 10.68 1.12
C GLY A 317 -22.81 10.65 -0.04
N ILE A 318 -22.94 9.69 -0.96
CA ILE A 318 -22.12 9.64 -2.18
C ILE A 318 -22.42 10.88 -3.05
N ALA A 319 -23.70 11.19 -3.27
CA ALA A 319 -24.11 12.38 -3.99
C ALA A 319 -23.58 13.67 -3.34
N ASP A 320 -23.59 13.75 -2.00
CA ASP A 320 -23.02 14.88 -1.27
C ASP A 320 -21.51 15.01 -1.46
N ILE A 321 -20.76 13.89 -1.47
CA ILE A 321 -19.32 13.89 -1.78
C ILE A 321 -19.10 14.47 -3.20
N LEU A 322 -19.84 13.97 -4.18
CA LEU A 322 -19.69 14.38 -5.59
C LEU A 322 -20.01 15.87 -5.79
N ARG A 323 -20.99 16.41 -5.05
CA ARG A 323 -21.39 17.83 -5.15
C ARG A 323 -20.45 18.79 -4.43
N HIS A 324 -19.86 18.38 -3.31
CA HIS A 324 -19.19 19.33 -2.41
C HIS A 324 -17.67 19.14 -2.33
N VAL A 325 -17.13 18.00 -2.77
CA VAL A 325 -15.68 17.78 -2.85
C VAL A 325 -15.20 18.14 -4.26
N SER A 326 -15.08 19.45 -4.51
CA SER A 326 -14.94 20.00 -5.86
C SER A 326 -13.71 19.50 -6.61
N ASN A 327 -12.59 19.27 -5.93
CA ASN A 327 -11.31 18.87 -6.52
C ASN A 327 -11.08 17.35 -6.53
N LEU A 328 -12.13 16.55 -6.32
CA LEU A 328 -12.02 15.10 -6.21
C LEU A 328 -11.59 14.47 -7.54
N GLU A 329 -10.38 13.90 -7.58
CA GLU A 329 -9.79 13.18 -8.72
C GLU A 329 -10.12 11.68 -8.69
N GLN A 330 -10.18 11.10 -7.49
CA GLN A 330 -10.43 9.68 -7.28
C GLN A 330 -11.33 9.45 -6.06
N LEU A 331 -12.35 8.62 -6.25
CA LEU A 331 -13.25 8.17 -5.18
C LEU A 331 -13.25 6.64 -5.14
N SER A 332 -12.88 6.06 -4.00
CA SER A 332 -13.01 4.63 -3.76
C SER A 332 -13.97 4.38 -2.59
N LEU A 333 -15.07 3.66 -2.81
CA LEU A 333 -16.06 3.33 -1.78
C LEU A 333 -16.89 2.12 -2.21
N GLU A 334 -17.67 1.55 -1.29
CA GLU A 334 -18.56 0.45 -1.63
C GLU A 334 -19.82 0.94 -2.32
N LEU A 335 -20.00 0.62 -3.60
CA LEU A 335 -21.21 0.98 -4.33
C LEU A 335 -22.37 0.01 -4.08
N GLY A 336 -22.11 -1.25 -3.71
CA GLY A 336 -23.10 -2.32 -3.71
C GLY A 336 -24.37 -2.03 -2.89
N GLY A 337 -24.24 -1.30 -1.78
CA GLY A 337 -25.38 -0.86 -0.95
C GLY A 337 -26.09 0.40 -1.43
N ALA A 338 -25.52 1.13 -2.40
CA ALA A 338 -26.06 2.36 -2.96
C ALA A 338 -26.59 2.20 -4.39
N LEU A 339 -26.44 1.00 -5.00
CA LEU A 339 -26.91 0.73 -6.36
C LEU A 339 -28.43 0.76 -6.53
N ASP A 340 -29.19 0.62 -5.45
CA ASP A 340 -30.65 0.70 -5.50
C ASP A 340 -31.13 2.15 -5.75
N ASP A 341 -30.32 3.14 -5.37
CA ASP A 341 -30.58 4.58 -5.59
C ASP A 341 -29.51 5.19 -6.53
N LEU A 342 -29.10 4.44 -7.56
CA LEU A 342 -28.04 4.85 -8.49
C LEU A 342 -28.35 6.18 -9.19
N ASP A 343 -29.63 6.47 -9.43
CA ASP A 343 -30.07 7.70 -10.08
C ASP A 343 -29.61 8.95 -9.32
N LEU A 344 -29.59 8.92 -7.98
CA LEU A 344 -29.07 10.02 -7.16
C LEU A 344 -27.57 10.28 -7.41
N ILE A 345 -26.81 9.21 -7.61
CA ILE A 345 -25.37 9.30 -7.90
C ILE A 345 -25.16 9.84 -9.32
N ILE A 346 -25.95 9.35 -10.29
CA ILE A 346 -25.93 9.82 -11.68
C ILE A 346 -26.24 11.31 -11.77
N GLU A 347 -27.27 11.78 -11.05
CA GLU A 347 -27.64 13.20 -11.00
C GLU A 347 -26.57 14.09 -10.36
N ALA A 348 -25.77 13.55 -9.45
CA ALA A 348 -24.72 14.30 -8.75
C ALA A 348 -23.38 14.32 -9.50
N LEU A 349 -23.10 13.33 -10.35
CA LEU A 349 -21.84 13.20 -11.09
C LEU A 349 -21.46 14.44 -11.92
N PRO A 350 -22.39 15.17 -12.56
CA PRO A 350 -22.07 16.41 -13.28
C PRO A 350 -21.40 17.48 -12.41
N ALA A 351 -21.58 17.47 -11.08
CA ALA A 351 -20.89 18.41 -10.20
C ALA A 351 -19.41 18.03 -9.95
N ALA A 352 -19.03 16.76 -10.16
CA ALA A 352 -17.69 16.25 -9.94
C ALA A 352 -16.79 16.46 -11.17
N GLN A 353 -16.49 17.73 -11.46
CA GLN A 353 -15.76 18.18 -12.67
C GLN A 353 -14.31 17.69 -12.78
N HIS A 354 -13.75 17.13 -11.71
CA HIS A 354 -12.39 16.63 -11.67
C HIS A 354 -12.28 15.13 -11.43
N LEU A 355 -13.40 14.40 -11.32
CA LEU A 355 -13.40 12.98 -10.95
C LEU A 355 -13.05 12.10 -12.16
N TYR A 356 -11.83 11.59 -12.18
CA TYR A 356 -11.33 10.74 -13.27
C TYR A 356 -11.55 9.25 -13.01
N THR A 357 -11.58 8.83 -11.75
CA THR A 357 -11.66 7.41 -11.37
C THR A 357 -12.63 7.17 -10.21
N LEU A 358 -13.60 6.30 -10.43
CA LEU A 358 -14.49 5.77 -9.40
C LEU A 358 -14.16 4.29 -9.16
N ILE A 359 -13.93 3.90 -7.91
CA ILE A 359 -13.56 2.53 -7.54
C ILE A 359 -14.60 1.97 -6.57
N ASP A 360 -15.34 0.98 -7.01
CA ASP A 360 -16.20 0.15 -6.19
C ASP A 360 -15.36 -0.87 -5.41
N THR A 361 -15.32 -0.68 -4.09
CA THR A 361 -14.59 -1.55 -3.15
C THR A 361 -15.45 -2.67 -2.57
N SER A 362 -16.68 -2.85 -3.08
CA SER A 362 -17.59 -3.92 -2.63
C SER A 362 -16.95 -5.31 -2.75
N PRO A 363 -17.19 -6.22 -1.80
CA PRO A 363 -16.60 -7.54 -1.82
C PRO A 363 -16.97 -8.32 -3.09
N THR A 364 -16.02 -9.05 -3.65
CA THR A 364 -16.26 -9.99 -4.75
C THR A 364 -17.16 -11.13 -4.29
N VAL A 365 -18.37 -11.23 -4.85
CA VAL A 365 -19.23 -12.39 -4.64
C VAL A 365 -18.60 -13.58 -5.37
N SER A 366 -17.94 -14.48 -4.65
CA SER A 366 -17.45 -15.73 -5.24
C SER A 366 -18.62 -16.66 -5.53
N VAL A 367 -18.72 -17.12 -6.79
CA VAL A 367 -19.82 -17.98 -7.28
C VAL A 367 -19.76 -19.39 -6.68
N THR A 368 -18.62 -19.80 -6.09
CA THR A 368 -18.37 -21.18 -5.66
C THR A 368 -18.90 -21.57 -4.27
N HIS A 369 -19.45 -20.63 -3.49
CA HIS A 369 -20.10 -20.95 -2.21
C HIS A 369 -21.51 -20.34 -2.12
N ARG A 370 -22.40 -20.76 -3.02
CA ARG A 370 -23.85 -20.61 -2.80
C ARG A 370 -24.36 -21.77 -1.96
N ARG A 371 -24.24 -21.68 -0.64
CA ARG A 371 -25.28 -22.24 0.22
C ARG A 371 -26.27 -21.10 0.47
N PRO A 372 -27.53 -21.20 0.00
CA PRO A 372 -28.51 -20.15 0.22
C PRO A 372 -28.93 -20.20 1.69
N THR A 373 -28.19 -19.52 2.56
CA THR A 373 -28.72 -19.13 3.86
C THR A 373 -29.50 -17.84 3.66
N THR A 374 -30.78 -17.92 3.99
CA THR A 374 -31.83 -16.93 3.80
C THR A 374 -31.62 -15.71 4.70
N THR A 375 -30.69 -14.81 4.35
CA THR A 375 -30.60 -13.40 4.86
C THR A 375 -29.43 -12.60 4.29
N THR A 376 -28.77 -13.07 3.24
CA THR A 376 -27.59 -12.38 2.70
C THR A 376 -27.99 -11.14 1.89
N THR A 377 -27.50 -9.98 2.32
CA THR A 377 -27.45 -8.73 1.55
C THR A 377 -27.16 -9.04 0.10
N LYS A 378 -27.97 -8.48 -0.81
CA LYS A 378 -27.70 -8.49 -2.24
C LYS A 378 -26.42 -7.67 -2.46
N SER A 379 -25.26 -8.26 -2.25
CA SER A 379 -23.99 -7.74 -2.77
C SER A 379 -24.15 -7.77 -4.28
N ARG A 380 -24.59 -6.64 -4.82
CA ARG A 380 -24.86 -6.45 -6.23
C ARG A 380 -23.56 -6.01 -6.86
N VAL A 381 -23.10 -6.81 -7.81
CA VAL A 381 -21.97 -6.46 -8.65
C VAL A 381 -22.42 -5.39 -9.63
N LEU A 382 -21.61 -4.35 -9.80
CA LEU A 382 -21.86 -3.32 -10.79
C LEU A 382 -22.02 -3.94 -12.19
N THR A 383 -23.17 -3.71 -12.81
CA THR A 383 -23.45 -4.22 -14.15
C THR A 383 -22.82 -3.32 -15.22
N ARG A 384 -22.66 -3.84 -16.45
CA ARG A 384 -22.16 -3.03 -17.57
C ARG A 384 -23.06 -1.82 -17.86
N ALA A 385 -24.38 -1.98 -17.78
CA ALA A 385 -25.33 -0.90 -18.01
C ALA A 385 -25.15 0.23 -16.99
N GLN A 386 -25.07 -0.12 -15.70
CA GLN A 386 -24.83 0.85 -14.63
C GLN A 386 -23.46 1.54 -14.75
N ALA A 387 -22.40 0.79 -15.07
CA ALA A 387 -21.08 1.37 -15.32
C ALA A 387 -21.09 2.34 -16.51
N THR A 388 -21.85 2.03 -17.56
CA THR A 388 -22.00 2.89 -18.73
C THR A 388 -22.72 4.19 -18.37
N GLN A 389 -23.84 4.10 -17.63
CA GLN A 389 -24.56 5.27 -17.14
C GLN A 389 -23.67 6.20 -16.29
N LEU A 390 -22.83 5.62 -15.41
CA LEU A 390 -21.87 6.39 -14.61
C LEU A 390 -20.83 7.10 -15.50
N LEU A 391 -20.26 6.42 -16.49
CA LEU A 391 -19.26 6.98 -17.42
C LEU A 391 -19.85 8.05 -18.37
N GLU A 392 -21.13 7.92 -18.71
CA GLU A 392 -21.89 8.90 -19.50
C GLU A 392 -22.21 10.16 -18.69
N ALA A 393 -22.65 10.00 -17.43
CA ALA A 393 -23.01 11.11 -16.56
C ALA A 393 -21.80 11.91 -16.04
N GLY A 394 -20.66 11.25 -15.84
CA GLY A 394 -19.42 11.90 -15.41
C GLY A 394 -18.76 12.69 -16.54
N PRO A 395 -18.54 14.01 -16.41
CA PRO A 395 -18.01 14.84 -17.50
C PRO A 395 -16.59 14.42 -17.89
N VAL A 396 -15.74 14.15 -16.88
CA VAL A 396 -14.33 13.75 -17.06
C VAL A 396 -14.04 12.33 -16.54
N LEU A 397 -15.07 11.58 -16.15
CA LEU A 397 -14.92 10.24 -15.60
C LEU A 397 -14.41 9.28 -16.67
N GLY A 398 -13.14 8.90 -16.56
CA GLY A 398 -12.47 8.04 -17.53
C GLY A 398 -12.57 6.56 -17.17
N ASN A 399 -12.60 6.24 -15.86
CA ASN A 399 -12.56 4.87 -15.38
C ASN A 399 -13.57 4.63 -14.25
N VAL A 400 -14.31 3.52 -14.35
CA VAL A 400 -15.02 2.90 -13.25
C VAL A 400 -14.38 1.54 -13.01
N VAL A 401 -13.91 1.29 -11.80
CA VAL A 401 -13.29 0.02 -11.42
C VAL A 401 -14.20 -0.66 -10.42
N SER A 402 -14.58 -1.92 -10.64
CA SER A 402 -15.24 -2.74 -9.62
C SER A 402 -14.65 -4.13 -9.68
N GLN A 403 -14.25 -4.64 -8.51
CA GLN A 403 -13.70 -5.99 -8.40
C GLN A 403 -12.50 -6.21 -9.34
N GLN A 404 -12.64 -7.06 -10.36
CA GLN A 404 -11.62 -7.38 -11.35
C GLN A 404 -11.92 -6.75 -12.72
N ARG A 405 -12.87 -5.81 -12.80
CA ARG A 405 -13.32 -5.15 -14.03
C ARG A 405 -12.96 -3.68 -13.97
N ASN A 406 -12.31 -3.21 -15.02
CA ASN A 406 -12.14 -1.79 -15.29
C ASN A 406 -12.96 -1.44 -16.54
N TRP A 407 -14.00 -0.63 -16.36
CA TRP A 407 -14.76 -0.03 -17.44
C TRP A 407 -14.14 1.33 -17.76
N ALA A 408 -13.63 1.45 -18.98
CA ALA A 408 -12.97 2.67 -19.45
C ALA A 408 -13.81 3.35 -20.53
N LYS A 409 -13.84 4.68 -20.46
CA LYS A 409 -14.41 5.55 -21.49
C LYS A 409 -13.52 5.48 -22.73
N GLU A 410 -14.05 5.03 -23.86
CA GLU A 410 -13.32 4.97 -25.13
C GLU A 410 -14.10 5.73 -26.21
N PHE A 411 -13.42 6.60 -26.96
CA PHE A 411 -14.03 7.25 -28.12
C PHE A 411 -13.72 6.41 -29.36
N VAL A 412 -14.76 5.82 -29.95
CA VAL A 412 -14.64 4.98 -31.14
C VAL A 412 -15.15 5.78 -32.34
N TRP A 413 -14.39 5.77 -33.43
CA TRP A 413 -14.83 6.36 -34.69
C TRP A 413 -15.71 5.37 -35.44
N THR A 414 -17.02 5.64 -35.53
CA THR A 414 -17.99 4.80 -36.24
C THR A 414 -18.82 5.67 -37.19
N ALA A 415 -18.91 5.24 -38.47
CA ALA A 415 -19.72 5.90 -39.50
C ALA A 415 -19.49 7.42 -39.63
N GLY A 416 -18.23 7.87 -39.53
CA GLY A 416 -17.85 9.27 -39.71
C GLY A 416 -18.11 10.18 -38.51
N ARG A 417 -18.43 9.63 -37.32
CA ARG A 417 -18.57 10.39 -36.07
C ARG A 417 -17.84 9.68 -34.92
N PHE A 418 -17.33 10.45 -33.96
CA PHE A 418 -16.90 9.89 -32.67
C PHE A 418 -18.13 9.52 -31.85
N GLN A 419 -18.25 8.24 -31.53
CA GLN A 419 -19.26 7.74 -30.59
C GLN A 419 -18.59 7.33 -29.29
N LEU A 420 -19.31 7.56 -28.20
CA LEU A 420 -18.88 7.10 -26.89
C LEU A 420 -19.06 5.59 -26.80
N GLY A 421 -17.96 4.88 -26.59
CA GLY A 421 -17.92 3.47 -26.28
C GLY A 421 -17.46 3.24 -24.83
N VAL A 422 -17.83 2.07 -24.29
CA VAL A 422 -17.31 1.57 -23.03
C VAL A 422 -16.62 0.23 -23.27
N SER A 423 -15.31 0.20 -23.04
CA SER A 423 -14.54 -1.04 -23.04
C SER A 423 -14.42 -1.59 -21.62
N MET A 424 -14.31 -2.91 -21.52
CA MET A 424 -14.07 -3.58 -20.25
C MET A 424 -12.73 -4.31 -20.35
N ARG A 425 -11.81 -3.96 -19.46
CA ARG A 425 -10.53 -4.62 -19.30
C ARG A 425 -10.56 -5.42 -18.00
N LYS A 426 -10.09 -6.67 -18.04
CA LYS A 426 -9.83 -7.42 -16.81
C LYS A 426 -8.62 -6.80 -16.12
N VAL A 427 -8.80 -6.35 -14.89
CA VAL A 427 -7.70 -5.89 -14.05
C VAL A 427 -6.93 -7.13 -13.61
N ARG A 428 -5.65 -7.25 -13.99
CA ARG A 428 -4.76 -8.26 -13.39
C ARG A 428 -4.64 -7.91 -11.91
N THR A 429 -4.89 -8.88 -11.04
CA THR A 429 -4.79 -8.76 -9.58
C THR A 429 -3.56 -7.92 -9.18
N ILE A 430 -3.82 -6.84 -8.44
CA ILE A 430 -2.79 -5.94 -7.89
C ILE A 430 -2.02 -6.64 -6.78
#